data_AF-A0A2W6P8U5-F1
#
_entry.id   AF-A0A2W6P8U5-F1
#
_cell.length_a   1.000
_cell.length_b   1.000
_cell.length_c   1.000
_cell.angle_alpha   90.00
_cell.angle_beta   90.00
_cell.angle_gamma   90.00
#
_symmetry.space_group_name_H-M   'P 1'
#
loop_
_entity.id
_entity.type
_entity.pdbx_description
1 polymer ?
#
loop_
_entity_poly.entity_id
_entity_poly.type
_entity_poly.pdbx_seq_one_letter_code
_entity_poly.pdbx_strand_id
1 'polypeptide(L)' 'LGMEPLPTFIANDVIKMPDVPRYTEEYRKHLVEIFG' A
#
# COMPACT_ATOMS: atom_id res chain seq x y z
N LEU A 1 -17.28 17.05 4.84
CA LEU A 1 -15.84 17.28 5.04
C LEU A 1 -15.09 17.57 3.73
N GLY A 2 -15.65 17.33 2.54
CA GLY A 2 -15.09 17.81 1.26
C GLY A 2 -13.69 17.27 0.94
N MET A 3 -13.38 16.07 1.41
CA MET A 3 -12.10 15.41 1.16
C MET A 3 -12.16 14.60 -0.14
N GLU A 4 -11.06 14.61 -0.88
CA GLU A 4 -10.86 13.79 -2.08
C GLU A 4 -10.06 12.52 -1.75
N PRO A 5 -10.38 11.38 -2.37
CA PRO A 5 -9.70 10.13 -2.10
C PRO A 5 -8.32 10.08 -2.76
N LEU A 6 -7.40 9.37 -2.11
CA LEU A 6 -6.13 8.95 -2.69
C LEU A 6 -6.27 7.52 -3.26
N PRO A 7 -5.39 7.11 -4.19
CA PRO A 7 -5.33 5.72 -4.63
C PRO A 7 -5.14 4.77 -3.44
N THR A 8 -5.81 3.62 -3.47
CA THR A 8 -5.79 2.64 -2.37
C THR A 8 -4.66 1.62 -2.57
N PHE A 9 -3.94 1.29 -1.49
CA PHE A 9 -3.05 0.15 -1.42
C PHE A 9 -3.68 -1.02 -0.65
N ILE A 10 -3.58 -2.25 -1.18
CA ILE A 10 -4.13 -3.47 -0.56
C ILE A 10 -3.12 -4.62 -0.69
N ALA A 11 -2.74 -5.24 0.43
CA ALA A 11 -1.97 -6.48 0.46
C ALA A 11 -2.92 -7.68 0.42
N ASN A 12 -2.82 -8.50 -0.64
CA ASN A 12 -3.67 -9.69 -0.83
C ASN A 12 -3.00 -10.97 -0.33
N ASP A 13 -3.81 -11.98 -0.01
CA ASP A 13 -3.39 -13.32 0.42
C ASP A 13 -2.48 -13.35 1.66
N VAL A 14 -2.60 -12.37 2.55
CA VAL A 14 -1.71 -12.18 3.71
C VAL A 14 -1.63 -13.36 4.70
N ILE A 15 -2.62 -14.26 4.72
CA ILE A 15 -2.59 -15.47 5.54
C ILE A 15 -2.01 -16.66 4.77
N LYS A 16 -2.39 -16.81 3.50
CA LYS A 16 -1.99 -17.94 2.66
C LYS A 16 -0.54 -17.80 2.17
N MET A 17 -0.09 -16.55 2.01
CA MET A 17 1.24 -16.16 1.56
C MET A 17 1.70 -14.89 2.30
N PRO A 18 2.22 -15.02 3.53
CA PRO A 18 2.61 -13.88 4.37
C PRO A 18 3.98 -13.28 3.94
N ASP A 19 4.03 -12.62 2.79
CA ASP A 19 5.24 -12.00 2.24
C ASP A 19 5.43 -10.54 2.71
N VAL A 20 5.58 -10.38 4.03
CA VAL A 20 5.72 -9.08 4.71
C VAL A 20 6.82 -8.18 4.12
N PRO A 21 8.03 -8.67 3.78
CA PRO A 21 9.07 -7.83 3.19
C PRO A 21 8.64 -7.20 1.86
N ARG A 22 7.97 -7.96 0.98
CA ARG A 22 7.48 -7.44 -0.29
C ARG A 22 6.42 -6.36 -0.09
N TYR A 23 5.41 -6.61 0.75
CA TYR A 23 4.36 -5.61 1.00
C TYR A 23 4.90 -4.32 1.63
N THR A 24 5.97 -4.42 2.44
CA THR A 24 6.62 -3.25 3.02
C THR A 24 7.27 -2.37 1.95
N GLU A 25 7.95 -3.00 0.98
CA GLU A 25 8.59 -2.29 -0.13
C GLU A 25 7.56 -1.70 -1.10
N GLU A 26 6.51 -2.46 -1.43
CA GLU A 26 5.42 -1.99 -2.28
C GLU A 26 4.67 -0.81 -1.65
N TYR A 27 4.39 -0.88 -0.35
CA TYR A 27 3.73 0.21 0.36
C TYR A 27 4.61 1.46 0.44
N ARG A 28 5.93 1.30 0.63
CA ARG A 28 6.87 2.43 0.58
C ARG A 28 6.82 3.12 -0.78
N LYS A 29 6.81 2.37 -1.88
CA LYS A 29 6.70 2.93 -3.25
C LYS A 29 5.38 3.68 -3.44
N HIS A 30 4.27 3.08 -3.02
CA HIS A 30 2.95 3.72 -3.10
C HIS A 30 2.90 5.06 -2.34
N LEU A 31 3.49 5.13 -1.15
CA LEU A 31 3.57 6.39 -0.40
C LEU A 31 4.45 7.43 -1.09
N VAL A 32 5.57 7.01 -1.71
CA VAL A 32 6.42 7.92 -2.50
C VAL A 32 5.68 8.46 -3.72
N GLU A 33 4.88 7.64 -4.42
CA GLU A 33 4.08 8.10 -5.57
C GLU A 33 3.04 9.17 -5.20
N ILE A 34 2.56 9.18 -3.95
CA ILE A 34 1.54 10.12 -3.48
C ILE A 34 2.16 11.37 -2.84
N PHE A 35 3.23 11.21 -2.06
CA PHE A 35 3.73 12.26 -1.16
C PHE A 35 5.20 12.64 -1.36
N GLY A 36 5.97 11.88 -2.15
CA GLY A 36 7.39 12.13 -2.44
C GLY A 36 7.59 12.97 -3.69
#